data_AF-A0A839NEB8-F1
#
_entry.id   AF-A0A839NEB8-F1
#
_cell.length_a   1.000
_cell.length_b   1.000
_cell.length_c   1.000
_cell.angle_alpha   90.00
_cell.angle_beta   90.00
_cell.angle_gamma   90.00
#
_symmetry.space_group_name_H-M   'P 1'
#
loop_
_entity.id
_entity.type
_entity.pdbx_description
1 polymer ?
#
loop_
_entity_poly.entity_id
_entity_poly.type
_entity_poly.pdbx_seq_one_letter_code
_entity_poly.pdbx_strand_id
1 'polypeptide(L)'
;MSFIGNHHVTPGEVAGGIAGLLVATAIAWPRAESMRVWREPDGSWMRQGTLRTVGWWAVAVAGHVVTAFAGPLLFGEKAHGFGGFDSATVLVYLGVSLGAQAWFLERRLRHTVGGSRRQGAAMLLG
;
A
#
# COMPACT_ATOMS: atom_id res chain seq x y z
N MET A 1 -13.21 17.72 33.99
CA MET A 1 -12.52 16.81 33.05
C MET A 1 -12.29 17.56 31.75
N SER A 2 -11.10 18.10 31.51
CA SER A 2 -10.76 18.70 30.23
C SER A 2 -9.95 17.67 29.43
N PHE A 3 -10.62 16.97 28.51
CA PHE A 3 -10.00 16.00 27.59
C PHE A 3 -9.72 16.63 26.21
N ILE A 4 -9.88 17.94 26.09
CA ILE A 4 -9.73 18.71 24.85
C ILE A 4 -8.71 19.81 25.14
N GLY A 5 -7.46 19.60 24.74
CA GLY A 5 -6.43 20.63 24.88
C GLY A 5 -5.05 20.15 24.44
N ASN A 6 -4.69 20.51 23.21
CA ASN A 6 -3.31 20.59 22.69
C ASN A 6 -2.70 19.33 22.05
N HIS A 7 -3.42 18.62 21.18
CA HIS A 7 -2.74 17.87 20.12
C HIS A 7 -2.38 18.84 18.99
N HIS A 8 -1.20 19.45 19.07
CA HIS A 8 -0.64 20.23 17.98
C HIS A 8 -0.04 19.26 16.96
N VAL A 9 -0.70 19.11 15.81
CA VAL A 9 -0.11 18.45 14.64
C VAL A 9 0.75 19.48 13.91
N THR A 10 1.99 19.14 13.64
CA THR A 10 2.94 20.05 13.00
C THR A 10 2.90 19.95 11.46
N PRO A 11 3.34 20.99 10.73
CA PRO A 11 3.48 20.92 9.28
C PRO A 11 4.36 19.76 8.80
N GLY A 12 5.46 19.47 9.50
CA GLY A 12 6.35 18.36 9.16
C GLY A 12 5.69 16.99 9.35
N GLU A 13 4.85 16.81 10.38
CA GLU A 13 4.05 15.59 10.58
C GLU A 13 3.03 15.39 9.45
N VAL A 14 2.34 16.44 9.01
CA VAL A 14 1.41 16.38 7.87
C VAL A 14 2.16 16.04 6.59
N ALA A 15 3.29 16.71 6.33
CA ALA A 15 4.11 16.46 5.14
C ALA A 15 4.65 15.02 5.12
N GLY A 16 5.16 14.53 6.26
CA GLY A 16 5.60 13.16 6.45
C GLY A 16 4.48 12.14 6.23
N GLY A 17 3.28 12.42 6.75
CA GLY A 17 2.09 11.61 6.52
C GLY A 17 1.74 11.50 5.05
N ILE A 18 1.65 12.63 4.33
CA ILE A 18 1.37 12.64 2.88
C ILE A 18 2.44 11.86 2.10
N ALA A 19 3.72 12.11 2.39
CA ALA A 19 4.82 11.37 1.77
C ALA A 19 4.71 9.86 2.04
N GLY A 20 4.34 9.49 3.27
CA GLY A 20 4.03 8.11 3.66
C GLY A 20 2.94 7.49 2.80
N LEU A 21 1.83 8.19 2.53
CA LEU A 21 0.75 7.67 1.67
C LEU A 21 1.21 7.46 0.22
N LEU A 22 2.05 8.34 -0.30
CA LEU A 22 2.64 8.18 -1.64
C LEU A 22 3.56 6.94 -1.67
N VAL A 23 4.40 6.77 -0.65
CA VAL A 23 5.28 5.59 -0.50
C VAL A 23 4.45 4.30 -0.37
N ALA A 24 3.38 4.31 0.43
CA ALA A 24 2.47 3.18 0.61
C ALA A 24 1.90 2.71 -0.74
N THR A 25 1.46 3.68 -1.55
CA THR A 25 0.86 3.44 -2.86
C THR A 25 1.90 2.94 -3.85
N ALA A 26 3.09 3.56 -3.90
CA ALA A 26 4.17 3.18 -4.79
C ALA A 26 4.64 1.74 -4.53
N ILE A 27 4.81 1.34 -3.26
CA ILE A 27 5.24 -0.01 -2.87
C ILE A 27 4.14 -1.05 -3.10
N ALA A 28 2.87 -0.65 -3.03
CA ALA A 28 1.75 -1.57 -3.26
C ALA A 28 1.75 -2.17 -4.68
N TRP A 29 2.29 -1.45 -5.68
CA TRP A 29 2.41 -1.95 -7.06
C TRP A 29 3.28 -3.20 -7.19
N PRO A 30 4.60 -3.16 -6.91
CA PRO A 30 5.46 -4.33 -7.04
C PRO A 30 5.06 -5.45 -6.07
N ARG A 31 4.43 -5.11 -4.94
CA ARG A 31 3.85 -6.08 -4.02
C ARG A 31 2.69 -6.85 -4.65
N ALA A 32 1.75 -6.17 -5.33
CA ALA A 32 0.66 -6.82 -6.06
C ALA A 32 1.16 -7.74 -7.19
N GLU A 33 2.21 -7.32 -7.90
CA GLU A 33 2.86 -8.15 -8.94
C GLU A 33 3.52 -9.40 -8.36
N SER A 34 4.03 -9.33 -7.12
CA SER A 34 4.66 -10.47 -6.45
C SER A 34 3.68 -11.55 -5.95
N MET A 35 2.38 -11.27 -5.95
CA MET A 35 1.36 -12.21 -5.48
C MET A 35 1.09 -13.30 -6.51
N ARG A 36 0.90 -14.53 -6.01
CA ARG A 36 0.41 -15.65 -6.81
C ARG A 36 -1.10 -15.53 -6.92
N VAL A 37 -1.62 -15.64 -8.13
CA VAL A 37 -3.06 -15.63 -8.41
C VAL A 37 -3.39 -16.79 -9.34
N TRP A 38 -4.48 -17.48 -9.07
CA TRP A 38 -4.99 -18.56 -9.91
C TRP A 38 -6.52 -18.58 -9.84
N ARG A 39 -7.11 -19.34 -10.77
CA ARG A 39 -8.55 -19.52 -10.85
C ARG A 39 -8.91 -20.93 -10.40
N GLU A 40 -9.92 -21.04 -9.55
CA GLU A 40 -10.46 -22.34 -9.14
C GLU A 40 -11.45 -22.90 -10.17
N PRO A 41 -11.78 -24.20 -10.09
CA PRO A 41 -12.75 -24.85 -10.99
C PRO A 41 -14.14 -24.22 -10.95
N ASP A 42 -14.53 -23.65 -9.81
CA ASP A 42 -15.80 -22.92 -9.62
C ASP A 42 -15.80 -21.54 -10.32
N GLY A 43 -14.67 -21.14 -10.91
CA GLY A 43 -14.48 -19.88 -11.60
C GLY A 43 -14.06 -18.73 -10.70
N SER A 44 -13.91 -18.94 -9.38
CA SER A 44 -13.46 -17.94 -8.42
C SER A 44 -11.97 -17.64 -8.56
N TRP A 45 -11.56 -16.42 -8.19
CA TRP A 45 -10.16 -15.99 -8.18
C TRP A 45 -9.57 -16.11 -6.78
N MET A 46 -8.50 -16.87 -6.66
CA MET A 46 -7.73 -17.00 -5.43
C MET A 46 -6.40 -16.25 -5.50
N ARG A 47 -5.96 -15.73 -4.36
CA ARG A 47 -4.68 -15.01 -4.24
C ARG A 47 -3.89 -15.49 -3.02
N GLN A 48 -2.57 -15.55 -3.16
CA GLN A 48 -1.65 -15.91 -2.09
C GLN A 48 -0.39 -15.05 -2.14
N GLY A 49 0.04 -14.55 -0.97
CA GLY A 49 1.31 -13.86 -0.82
C GLY A 49 2.50 -14.83 -0.93
N THR A 50 3.62 -14.34 -1.44
CA THR A 50 4.88 -15.10 -1.54
C THR A 50 5.93 -14.53 -0.59
N LEU A 51 7.11 -15.17 -0.49
CA LEU A 51 8.24 -14.60 0.24
C LEU A 51 8.63 -13.20 -0.28
N ARG A 52 8.45 -12.94 -1.58
CA ARG A 52 8.66 -11.59 -2.15
C ARG A 52 7.63 -10.59 -1.62
N THR A 53 6.38 -11.02 -1.45
CA THR A 53 5.32 -10.19 -0.84
C THR A 53 5.69 -9.80 0.59
N VAL A 54 6.27 -10.74 1.36
CA VAL A 54 6.78 -10.46 2.71
C VAL A 54 7.94 -9.47 2.67
N GLY A 55 8.87 -9.61 1.73
CA GLY A 55 9.96 -8.64 1.52
C GLY A 55 9.42 -7.23 1.25
N TRP A 56 8.40 -7.10 0.39
CA TRP A 56 7.76 -5.82 0.14
C TRP A 56 7.00 -5.25 1.34
N TRP A 57 6.50 -6.10 2.25
CA TRP A 57 5.97 -5.63 3.53
C TRP A 57 7.06 -5.05 4.43
N ALA A 58 8.24 -5.67 4.49
CA ALA A 58 9.37 -5.11 5.22
C ALA A 58 9.78 -3.74 4.66
N VAL A 59 9.84 -3.60 3.33
CA VAL A 59 10.10 -2.31 2.67
C VAL A 59 8.98 -1.30 2.98
N ALA A 60 7.71 -1.71 2.98
CA ALA A 60 6.61 -0.83 3.32
C ALA A 60 6.66 -0.34 4.78
N VAL A 61 7.01 -1.21 5.73
CA VAL A 61 7.18 -0.82 7.15
C VAL A 61 8.35 0.14 7.30
N ALA A 62 9.50 -0.17 6.70
CA ALA A 62 10.66 0.71 6.72
C ALA A 62 10.34 2.08 6.08
N GLY A 63 9.64 2.09 4.95
CA GLY A 63 9.20 3.30 4.27
C GLY A 63 8.30 4.17 5.15
N HIS A 64 7.33 3.56 5.83
CA HIS A 64 6.46 4.28 6.76
C HIS A 64 7.26 4.94 7.89
N VAL A 65 8.14 4.16 8.54
CA VAL A 65 9.02 4.64 9.61
C VAL A 65 9.87 5.81 9.11
N VAL A 66 10.54 5.65 7.96
CA VAL A 66 11.35 6.72 7.37
C VAL A 66 10.53 7.98 7.14
N THR A 67 9.34 7.89 6.55
CA THR A 67 8.50 9.08 6.29
C THR A 67 7.96 9.73 7.56
N ALA A 68 7.68 8.94 8.61
CA ALA A 68 7.23 9.46 9.89
C ALA A 68 8.32 10.29 10.59
N PHE A 69 9.59 9.88 10.47
CA PHE A 69 10.71 10.64 11.06
C PHE A 69 11.25 11.74 10.15
N ALA A 70 11.29 11.52 8.84
CA ALA A 70 11.87 12.46 7.89
C ALA A 70 11.06 13.76 7.77
N GLY A 71 9.73 13.68 7.85
CA GLY A 71 8.86 14.86 7.80
C GLY A 71 9.23 15.90 8.86
N PRO A 72 9.07 15.60 10.16
CA PRO A 72 9.45 16.52 11.23
C PRO A 72 10.90 17.00 11.14
N LEU A 73 11.84 16.09 10.84
CA LEU A 73 13.27 16.41 10.72
C LEU A 73 13.55 17.48 9.66
N LEU A 74 12.93 17.38 8.49
CA LEU A 74 13.12 18.32 7.38
C LEU A 74 12.56 19.71 7.68
N PHE A 75 11.60 19.81 8.60
CA PHE A 75 10.99 21.07 9.04
C PHE A 75 11.63 21.61 10.34
N GLY A 76 12.70 20.98 10.85
CA GLY A 76 13.38 21.38 12.09
C GLY A 76 12.57 21.10 13.36
N GLU A 77 11.55 20.25 13.25
CA GLU A 77 10.66 19.88 14.34
C GLU A 77 11.24 18.70 15.12
N LYS A 78 10.92 18.60 16.40
CA LYS A 78 11.32 17.43 17.19
C LYS A 78 10.43 16.26 16.79
N ALA A 79 11.03 15.16 16.37
CA ALA A 79 10.31 13.90 16.23
C ALA A 79 9.73 13.51 17.60
N HIS A 80 8.41 13.56 17.72
CA HIS A 80 7.72 13.02 18.88
C HIS A 80 7.72 11.49 18.76
N GLY A 81 7.98 10.76 19.84
CA GLY A 81 7.91 9.29 19.83
C GLY A 81 6.47 8.80 19.66
N PHE A 82 6.30 7.49 19.35
CA PHE A 82 5.02 6.81 19.08
C PHE A 82 3.81 7.34 19.87
N GLY A 83 3.14 8.36 19.31
CA GLY A 83 2.00 9.03 19.91
C GLY A 83 0.65 8.58 19.34
N GLY A 84 -0.42 9.27 19.73
CA GLY A 84 -1.76 9.03 19.18
C GLY A 84 -1.85 9.29 17.67
N PHE A 85 -1.13 10.31 17.19
CA PHE A 85 -1.05 10.63 15.76
C PHE A 85 -0.33 9.53 14.96
N ASP A 86 0.77 8.98 15.48
CA ASP A 86 1.49 7.86 14.84
C ASP A 86 0.63 6.61 14.75
N SER A 87 -0.12 6.30 15.81
CA SER A 87 -1.08 5.18 15.83
C SER A 87 -2.12 5.30 14.71
N ALA A 88 -2.67 6.51 14.53
CA ALA A 88 -3.68 6.77 13.49
C ALA A 88 -3.07 6.71 12.08
N THR A 89 -1.89 7.31 11.88
CA THR A 89 -1.24 7.31 10.57
C THR A 89 -0.79 5.92 10.13
N VAL A 90 -0.41 5.03 11.06
CA VAL A 90 -0.17 3.61 10.75
C VAL A 90 -1.42 2.94 10.16
N LEU A 91 -2.59 3.14 10.77
CA LEU A 91 -3.85 2.55 10.28
C LEU A 91 -4.23 3.10 8.90
N VAL A 92 -4.09 4.41 8.70
CA VAL A 92 -4.33 5.04 7.39
C VAL A 92 -3.34 4.50 6.35
N TYR A 93 -2.06 4.40 6.70
CA TYR A 93 -1.00 3.86 5.84
C TYR A 93 -1.33 2.41 5.42
N LEU A 94 -1.73 1.57 6.37
CA LEU A 94 -2.15 0.19 6.10
C LEU A 94 -3.38 0.14 5.19
N GLY A 95 -4.41 0.95 5.48
CA GLY A 95 -5.62 1.02 4.67
C GLY A 95 -5.34 1.41 3.22
N VAL A 96 -4.55 2.47 3.01
CA VAL A 96 -4.12 2.90 1.68
C VAL A 96 -3.27 1.84 0.99
N SER A 97 -2.31 1.25 1.70
CA SER A 97 -1.43 0.22 1.15
C SER A 97 -2.20 -1.03 0.69
N LEU A 98 -3.16 -1.49 1.49
CA LEU A 98 -4.01 -2.64 1.16
C LEU A 98 -4.99 -2.32 0.03
N GLY A 99 -5.62 -1.15 0.06
CA GLY A 99 -6.53 -0.68 -0.99
C GLY A 99 -5.82 -0.55 -2.34
N ALA A 100 -4.65 0.09 -2.36
CA ALA A 100 -3.84 0.21 -3.56
C ALA A 100 -3.40 -1.17 -4.09
N GLN A 101 -2.98 -2.09 -3.22
CA GLN A 101 -2.62 -3.45 -3.64
C GLN A 101 -3.81 -4.18 -4.29
N ALA A 102 -4.99 -4.07 -3.69
CA ALA A 102 -6.20 -4.68 -4.24
C ALA A 102 -6.52 -4.12 -5.64
N TRP A 103 -6.43 -2.80 -5.80
CA TRP A 103 -6.66 -2.12 -7.07
C TRP A 103 -5.66 -2.55 -8.16
N PHE A 104 -4.36 -2.57 -7.84
CA PHE A 104 -3.33 -3.00 -8.79
C PHE A 104 -3.47 -4.46 -9.18
N LEU A 105 -3.81 -5.34 -8.21
CA LEU A 105 -4.05 -6.75 -8.48
C LEU A 105 -5.25 -6.94 -9.42
N GLU A 106 -6.34 -6.22 -9.19
CA GLU A 106 -7.53 -6.27 -10.03
C GLU A 106 -7.22 -5.78 -11.46
N ARG A 107 -6.49 -4.67 -11.58
CA ARG A 107 -6.04 -4.14 -12.87
C ARG A 107 -5.19 -5.17 -13.62
N ARG A 108 -4.22 -5.80 -12.96
CA ARG A 108 -3.37 -6.87 -13.52
C ARG A 108 -4.23 -8.02 -14.07
N LEU A 109 -5.21 -8.49 -13.31
CA LEU A 109 -6.07 -9.60 -13.73
C LEU A 109 -6.96 -9.25 -14.92
N ARG A 110 -7.51 -8.03 -14.97
CA ARG A 110 -8.28 -7.55 -16.13
C ARG A 110 -7.45 -7.58 -17.42
N HIS A 111 -6.18 -7.20 -17.35
CA HIS A 111 -5.26 -7.27 -18.49
C HIS A 111 -4.96 -8.72 -18.91
N THR A 112 -4.68 -9.62 -17.97
CA THR A 112 -4.39 -11.02 -18.27
C THR A 112 -5.59 -11.74 -18.89
N VAL A 113 -6.79 -11.58 -18.32
CA VAL A 113 -8.02 -12.23 -18.82
C VAL A 113 -8.44 -11.67 -20.18
N GLY A 114 -8.36 -10.35 -20.36
CA GLY A 114 -8.68 -9.71 -21.63
C GLY A 114 -7.75 -10.17 -22.77
N GLY A 115 -6.46 -10.37 -22.46
CA GLY A 115 -5.48 -10.93 -23.40
C GLY A 115 -5.78 -12.36 -23.81
N SER A 116 -6.09 -13.25 -22.84
CA SER A 116 -6.39 -14.66 -23.14
C SER A 116 -7.63 -14.84 -24.02
N ARG A 117 -8.69 -14.03 -23.83
CA ARG A 117 -9.90 -14.11 -24.69
C ARG A 117 -9.61 -13.73 -26.15
N ARG A 118 -8.77 -12.73 -26.39
CA ARG A 118 -8.39 -12.30 -27.75
C ARG A 118 -7.55 -13.34 -28.47
N GLN A 119 -6.60 -13.97 -27.77
CA GLN A 119 -5.78 -15.04 -28.35
C GLN A 119 -6.60 -16.29 -28.66
N GLY A 120 -7.54 -16.68 -27.79
CA GLY A 120 -8.45 -17.79 -28.05
C GLY A 120 -9.34 -17.58 -29.28
N ALA A 121 -9.87 -16.36 -29.46
CA ALA A 121 -10.66 -16.02 -30.64
C ALA A 121 -9.82 -16.04 -31.94
N ALA A 122 -8.56 -15.59 -31.88
CA ALA A 122 -7.66 -15.61 -33.03
C ALA A 122 -7.28 -17.04 -33.46
N MET A 123 -7.09 -17.97 -32.51
CA MET A 123 -6.80 -19.38 -32.83
C MET A 123 -8.00 -20.15 -33.42
N LEU A 124 -9.24 -19.68 -33.21
CA LEU A 124 -10.45 -20.32 -33.76
C LEU A 124 -10.78 -19.83 -35.18
N LEU A 125 -10.11 -18.79 -35.66
CA LEU A 125 -10.37 -18.14 -36.95
C LEU A 125 -9.23 -18.31 -37.97
N GLY A 126 -8.18 -19.06 -37.63
CA GLY A 126 -7.06 -19.42 -38.51
C GLY A 126 -7.02 -20.90 -38.79
#